data_AF-A0A8C6ZAW3-F1
#
_entry.id   AF-A0A8C6ZAW3-F1
#
_cell.length_a   1.000
_cell.length_b   1.000
_cell.length_c   1.000
_cell.angle_alpha   90.00
_cell.angle_beta   90.00
_cell.angle_gamma   90.00
#
_symmetry.space_group_name_H-M   'P 1'
#
loop_
_entity.id
_entity.type
_entity.pdbx_description
1 polymer ?
#
loop_
_entity_poly.entity_id
_entity_poly.type
_entity_poly.pdbx_seq_one_letter_code
_entity_poly.pdbx_strand_id
1 'polypeptide(L)'
;MVCTWLIDSDQFESAKESLDYFGERRTDRSTSTKFQGVETPSQSRYVGYYEILKNKYNLKLPPERQLKIKNLKIYSTLMKMLLCSLTQLFFDSENNSVVIGVEDSPVISGDVKVRFESRALPKGYDDCPFFFWFNTSFIENNRLYLPRNELDNPHKSKTWKIYSEKFAVEVNFTEP
;
A
#
# COMPACT_ATOMS: atom_id res chain seq x y z
N MET A 1 9.60 -1.31 -13.53
CA MET A 1 10.83 -1.02 -14.28
C MET A 1 10.57 -0.34 -15.62
N VAL A 2 9.65 -0.82 -16.47
CA VAL A 2 9.35 -0.09 -17.73
C VAL A 2 8.84 1.33 -17.45
N CYS A 3 7.89 1.49 -16.53
CA CYS A 3 7.36 2.82 -16.20
C CYS A 3 8.41 3.77 -15.62
N THR A 4 9.30 3.28 -14.76
CA THR A 4 10.40 4.08 -14.21
C THR A 4 11.38 4.49 -15.30
N TRP A 5 11.69 3.62 -16.26
CA TRP A 5 12.53 3.96 -17.41
C TRP A 5 11.88 5.00 -18.33
N LEU A 6 10.57 4.90 -18.56
CA LEU A 6 9.82 5.88 -19.35
C LEU A 6 9.86 7.26 -18.69
N ILE A 7 9.79 7.32 -17.36
CA ILE A 7 10.00 8.56 -16.61
C ILE A 7 11.44 9.02 -16.75
N ASP A 8 12.42 8.12 -16.56
CA ASP A 8 13.84 8.44 -16.59
C ASP A 8 14.30 9.03 -17.94
N SER A 9 13.78 8.48 -19.03
CA SER A 9 14.04 8.89 -20.43
C SER A 9 13.18 10.07 -20.92
N ASP A 10 12.55 10.81 -19.99
CA ASP A 10 11.75 12.01 -20.27
C ASP A 10 10.57 11.76 -21.23
N GLN A 11 10.09 10.52 -21.35
CA GLN A 11 8.89 10.20 -22.15
C GLN A 11 7.61 10.58 -21.42
N PHE A 12 7.64 10.58 -20.08
CA PHE A 12 6.56 11.03 -19.21
C PHE A 12 7.13 11.75 -17.99
N GLU A 13 6.45 12.77 -17.52
CA GLU A 13 6.86 13.52 -16.32
C GLU A 13 6.27 12.93 -15.04
N SER A 14 5.16 12.18 -15.15
CA SER A 14 4.43 11.61 -14.01
C SER A 14 4.37 10.08 -14.02
N ALA A 15 4.36 9.48 -12.83
CA ALA A 15 4.16 8.04 -12.64
C ALA A 15 2.81 7.59 -13.16
N LYS A 16 1.76 8.42 -12.96
CA LYS A 16 0.41 8.11 -13.41
C LYS A 16 0.34 7.92 -14.92
N GLU A 17 0.84 8.90 -15.69
CA GLU A 17 0.80 8.81 -17.16
C GLU A 17 1.66 7.66 -17.68
N SER A 18 2.83 7.42 -17.08
CA SER A 18 3.70 6.31 -17.44
C SER A 18 3.04 4.94 -17.18
N LEU A 19 2.36 4.79 -16.04
CA LEU A 19 1.58 3.59 -15.69
C LEU A 19 0.39 3.38 -16.62
N ASP A 20 -0.37 4.44 -16.91
CA ASP A 20 -1.53 4.41 -17.81
C ASP A 20 -1.10 4.01 -19.23
N TYR A 21 -0.07 4.66 -19.77
CA TYR A 21 0.50 4.34 -21.09
C TYR A 21 0.98 2.90 -21.17
N PHE A 22 1.77 2.44 -20.20
CA PHE A 22 2.25 1.06 -20.18
C PHE A 22 1.09 0.06 -20.10
N GLY A 23 0.07 0.35 -19.28
CA GLY A 23 -1.12 -0.47 -19.13
C GLY A 23 -1.90 -0.60 -20.44
N GLU A 24 -2.10 0.50 -21.17
CA GLU A 24 -2.77 0.50 -22.47
C GLU A 24 -2.00 -0.26 -23.53
N ARG A 25 -0.68 -0.07 -23.62
CA ARG A 25 0.16 -0.73 -24.63
C ARG A 25 0.34 -2.22 -24.36
N ARG A 26 0.37 -2.62 -23.09
CA ARG A 26 0.60 -4.02 -22.71
C ARG A 26 -0.66 -4.86 -22.73
N THR A 27 -1.81 -4.24 -22.50
CA THR A 27 -3.12 -4.91 -22.48
C THR A 27 -3.69 -5.00 -23.88
N ASP A 28 -3.60 -6.18 -24.48
CA ASP A 28 -4.30 -6.44 -25.74
C ASP A 28 -5.81 -6.65 -25.47
N ARG A 29 -6.58 -5.58 -25.65
CA ARG A 29 -8.05 -5.60 -25.47
C ARG A 29 -8.78 -6.41 -26.56
N SER A 30 -8.09 -6.82 -27.64
CA SER A 30 -8.69 -7.65 -28.69
C SER A 30 -8.74 -9.13 -28.32
N THR A 31 -7.84 -9.60 -27.46
CA THR A 31 -7.73 -11.01 -27.06
C THR A 31 -8.07 -11.26 -25.59
N SER A 32 -8.03 -10.24 -24.73
CA SER A 32 -8.39 -10.39 -23.31
C SER A 32 -8.99 -9.13 -22.71
N THR A 33 -9.97 -9.30 -21.82
CA THR A 33 -10.48 -8.23 -20.94
C THR A 33 -9.64 -8.05 -19.68
N LYS A 34 -8.63 -8.89 -19.45
CA LYS A 34 -7.74 -8.78 -18.28
C LYS A 34 -6.71 -7.70 -18.51
N PHE A 35 -6.60 -6.75 -17.58
CA PHE A 35 -5.52 -5.77 -17.55
C PHE A 35 -4.17 -6.47 -17.39
N GLN A 36 -3.19 -6.08 -18.21
CA GLN A 36 -1.84 -6.67 -18.26
C GLN A 36 -0.73 -5.65 -17.92
N GLY A 37 -1.09 -4.48 -17.40
CA GLY A 37 -0.13 -3.47 -16.92
C GLY A 37 0.44 -3.82 -15.54
N VAL A 38 0.78 -2.80 -14.75
CA VAL A 38 1.28 -2.99 -13.38
C VAL A 38 0.20 -3.64 -12.50
N GLU A 39 0.55 -4.74 -11.83
CA GLU A 39 -0.43 -5.63 -11.21
C GLU A 39 -0.81 -5.26 -9.78
N THR A 40 0.04 -4.53 -9.06
CA THR A 40 -0.16 -4.26 -7.63
C THR A 40 0.01 -2.78 -7.29
N PRO A 41 -0.81 -2.21 -6.39
CA PRO A 41 -0.64 -0.84 -5.93
C PRO A 41 0.72 -0.52 -5.34
N SER A 42 1.37 -1.46 -4.64
CA SER A 42 2.74 -1.25 -4.16
C SER A 42 3.74 -1.04 -5.31
N GLN A 43 3.61 -1.76 -6.42
CA GLN A 43 4.45 -1.48 -7.60
C GLN A 43 4.21 -0.06 -8.13
N SER A 44 2.95 0.36 -8.24
CA SER A 44 2.61 1.73 -8.66
C SER A 44 3.17 2.79 -7.70
N ARG A 45 3.11 2.54 -6.39
CA ARG A 45 3.70 3.42 -5.35
C ARG A 45 5.20 3.59 -5.55
N TYR A 46 5.93 2.53 -5.89
CA TYR A 46 7.37 2.60 -6.15
C TYR A 46 7.71 3.33 -7.46
N VAL A 47 6.82 3.32 -8.47
CA VAL A 47 6.97 4.22 -9.63
C VAL A 47 6.78 5.67 -9.20
N GLY A 48 5.82 5.96 -8.32
CA GLY A 48 5.64 7.29 -7.71
C GLY A 48 6.84 7.74 -6.86
N TYR A 49 7.46 6.83 -6.10
CA TYR A 49 8.70 7.13 -5.40
C TYR A 49 9.82 7.50 -6.38
N TYR A 50 9.94 6.80 -7.51
CA TYR A 50 10.92 7.15 -8.55
C TYR A 50 10.68 8.54 -9.15
N GLU A 51 9.42 8.88 -9.45
CA GLU A 51 9.04 10.23 -9.90
C GLU A 51 9.50 11.29 -8.89
N ILE A 52 9.26 11.08 -7.60
CA ILE A 52 9.73 11.99 -6.53
C ILE A 52 11.27 12.08 -6.52
N LEU A 53 11.98 10.96 -6.66
CA LEU A 53 13.44 10.96 -6.71
C LEU A 53 13.96 11.82 -7.87
N LYS A 54 13.40 11.63 -9.07
CA LYS A 54 13.80 12.38 -10.26
C LYS A 54 13.48 13.87 -10.10
N ASN A 55 12.25 14.20 -9.73
CA ASN A 55 11.74 15.57 -9.80
C ASN A 55 12.12 16.43 -8.59
N LYS A 56 12.29 15.83 -7.39
CA LYS A 56 12.57 16.58 -6.15
C LYS A 56 13.97 16.35 -5.60
N TYR A 57 14.53 15.16 -5.77
CA TYR A 57 15.82 14.80 -5.16
C TYR A 57 16.97 14.71 -6.16
N ASN A 58 16.76 15.07 -7.43
CA ASN A 58 17.76 14.98 -8.49
C ASN A 58 18.43 13.59 -8.52
N LEU A 59 17.59 12.55 -8.49
CA LEU A 59 17.96 11.12 -8.47
C LEU A 59 18.78 10.68 -7.25
N LYS A 60 18.91 11.53 -6.23
CA LYS A 60 19.51 11.14 -4.95
C LYS A 60 18.44 10.53 -4.04
N LEU A 61 18.83 9.55 -3.23
CA LEU A 61 17.92 9.00 -2.23
C LEU A 61 17.57 10.08 -1.18
N PRO A 62 16.30 10.16 -0.75
CA PRO A 62 15.94 10.97 0.40
C PRO A 62 16.71 10.52 1.64
N PRO A 63 16.92 11.40 2.64
CA PRO A 63 17.52 11.02 3.91
C PRO A 63 16.81 9.81 4.50
N GLU A 64 17.60 8.88 5.04
CA GLU A 64 17.07 7.73 5.75
C GLU A 64 16.23 8.19 6.95
N ARG A 65 15.05 7.58 7.11
CA ARG A 65 14.18 7.84 8.26
C ARG A 65 13.99 6.57 9.07
N GLN A 66 14.40 6.61 10.33
CA GLN A 66 14.14 5.56 11.30
C GLN A 66 12.81 5.84 12.00
N LEU A 67 11.92 4.85 12.05
CA LEU A 67 10.58 5.00 12.64
C LEU A 67 10.24 3.78 13.50
N LYS A 68 9.29 3.94 14.42
CA LYS A 68 8.59 2.83 15.09
C LYS A 68 7.11 2.89 14.74
N ILE A 69 6.48 1.74 14.52
CA ILE A 69 5.03 1.67 14.32
C ILE A 69 4.36 1.79 15.69
N LYS A 70 3.54 2.82 15.88
CA LYS A 70 2.77 3.03 17.10
C LYS A 70 1.48 2.22 17.10
N ASN A 71 0.74 2.31 15.99
CA ASN A 71 -0.49 1.57 15.80
C ASN A 71 -0.86 1.45 14.32
N LEU A 72 -1.73 0.50 14.02
CA LEU A 72 -2.44 0.41 12.75
C LEU A 72 -3.93 0.63 12.99
N LYS A 73 -4.55 1.52 12.22
CA LYS A 73 -6.01 1.72 12.22
C LYS A 73 -6.60 1.16 10.93
N ILE A 74 -7.54 0.22 11.06
CA ILE A 74 -8.24 -0.42 9.94
C ILE A 74 -9.67 0.10 9.91
N TYR A 75 -10.06 0.74 8.81
CA TYR A 75 -11.38 1.33 8.61
C TYR A 75 -12.34 0.35 7.94
N SER A 76 -13.63 0.46 8.26
CA SER A 76 -14.72 -0.29 7.65
C SER A 76 -14.51 -1.80 7.70
N THR A 77 -14.28 -2.32 8.90
CA THR A 77 -14.20 -3.76 9.16
C THR A 77 -15.60 -4.38 9.25
N LEU A 78 -15.89 -5.41 8.44
CA LEU A 78 -16.93 -6.37 8.81
C LEU A 78 -16.49 -7.05 10.12
N MET A 79 -17.35 -7.10 11.15
CA MET A 79 -17.03 -7.73 12.45
C MET A 79 -16.46 -9.17 12.34
N LYS A 80 -16.71 -9.88 11.23
CA LYS A 80 -16.15 -11.21 10.94
C LYS A 80 -14.64 -11.20 10.63
N MET A 81 -14.03 -10.04 10.39
CA MET A 81 -12.62 -9.91 10.01
C MET A 81 -11.67 -10.02 11.22
N LEU A 82 -12.19 -9.86 12.44
CA LEU A 82 -11.39 -9.75 13.65
C LEU A 82 -11.51 -11.01 14.54
N LEU A 83 -10.70 -12.01 14.21
CA LEU A 83 -10.12 -12.92 15.20
C LEU A 83 -8.62 -12.69 15.14
N CYS A 84 -8.18 -11.56 15.69
CA CYS A 84 -6.78 -11.20 15.76
C CYS A 84 -6.28 -11.51 17.17
N SER A 85 -5.20 -12.28 17.30
CA SER A 85 -4.62 -12.72 18.56
C SER A 85 -3.70 -11.67 19.20
N LEU A 86 -3.83 -10.39 18.82
CA LEU A 86 -3.00 -9.31 19.33
C LEU A 86 -3.61 -8.76 20.63
N THR A 87 -2.74 -8.48 21.60
CA THR A 87 -3.07 -8.10 22.98
C THR A 87 -3.63 -6.67 23.12
N GLN A 88 -3.66 -5.87 22.04
CA GLN A 88 -4.11 -4.47 22.07
C GLN A 88 -5.03 -4.11 20.89
N LEU A 89 -6.27 -4.58 20.94
CA LEU A 89 -7.31 -4.24 19.96
C LEU A 89 -8.32 -3.29 20.60
N PHE A 90 -8.51 -2.12 19.98
CA PHE A 90 -9.51 -1.14 20.38
C PHE A 90 -10.51 -0.96 19.25
N PHE A 91 -11.79 -1.24 19.54
CA PHE A 91 -12.87 -0.97 18.58
C PHE A 91 -13.36 0.46 18.76
N ASP A 92 -13.27 1.23 17.69
CA ASP A 92 -13.79 2.60 17.60
C ASP A 92 -15.12 2.52 16.83
N SER A 93 -16.20 2.39 17.60
CA SER A 93 -17.56 2.22 17.07
C SER A 93 -18.06 3.47 16.34
N GLU A 94 -17.62 4.65 16.75
CA GLU A 94 -18.01 5.92 16.12
C GLU A 94 -17.47 6.00 14.69
N ASN A 95 -16.21 5.60 14.48
CA ASN A 95 -15.56 5.63 13.17
C ASN A 95 -15.64 4.29 12.41
N ASN A 96 -16.33 3.29 12.97
CA ASN A 96 -16.41 1.91 12.45
C ASN A 96 -15.02 1.38 12.05
N SER A 97 -14.10 1.40 13.02
CA SER A 97 -12.70 1.08 12.80
C SER A 97 -12.10 0.31 13.96
N VAL A 98 -10.99 -0.36 13.68
CA VAL A 98 -10.21 -1.11 14.68
C VAL A 98 -8.83 -0.48 14.76
N VAL A 99 -8.38 -0.18 15.97
CA VAL A 99 -7.02 0.26 16.24
C VAL A 99 -6.26 -0.90 16.87
N ILE A 100 -5.11 -1.23 16.27
CA ILE A 100 -4.19 -2.27 16.71
C ILE A 100 -2.96 -1.56 17.27
N GLY A 101 -2.80 -1.57 18.59
CA GLY A 101 -1.57 -1.09 19.23
C GLY A 101 -0.42 -2.05 18.96
N VAL A 102 0.77 -1.49 18.70
CA VAL A 102 2.00 -2.28 18.52
C VAL A 102 2.94 -1.94 19.67
N GLU A 103 2.92 -2.76 20.72
CA GLU A 103 3.91 -2.70 21.79
C GLU A 103 5.28 -3.13 21.27
N ASP A 104 6.33 -2.50 21.79
CA ASP A 104 7.72 -2.85 21.50
C ASP A 104 8.05 -2.94 20.01
N SER A 105 7.46 -2.06 19.18
CA SER A 105 7.77 -1.99 17.76
C SER A 105 9.28 -1.81 17.57
N PRO A 106 9.94 -2.65 16.74
CA PRO A 106 11.32 -2.44 16.38
C PRO A 106 11.47 -1.12 15.61
N VAL A 107 12.68 -0.56 15.63
CA VAL A 107 13.05 0.53 14.74
C VAL A 107 13.14 -0.03 13.32
N ILE A 108 12.37 0.57 12.41
CA ILE A 108 12.32 0.22 10.99
C ILE A 108 12.89 1.35 10.14
N SER A 109 13.51 1.00 9.02
CA SER A 109 14.11 1.94 8.07
C SER A 109 14.15 1.32 6.67
N GLY A 110 14.06 2.16 5.63
CA GLY A 110 14.08 1.73 4.23
C GLY A 110 12.76 1.10 3.80
N ASP A 111 12.84 0.07 2.96
CA ASP A 111 11.68 -0.64 2.40
C ASP A 111 11.06 -1.60 3.42
N VAL A 112 9.79 -1.39 3.72
CA VAL A 112 9.04 -2.14 4.72
C VAL A 112 7.80 -2.75 4.09
N LYS A 113 7.60 -4.05 4.33
CA LYS A 113 6.40 -4.79 3.99
C LYS A 113 5.56 -5.02 5.24
N VAL A 114 4.26 -4.70 5.16
CA VAL A 114 3.28 -5.08 6.18
C VAL A 114 2.32 -6.09 5.59
N ARG A 115 2.19 -7.24 6.25
CA ARG A 115 1.36 -8.37 5.80
C ARG A 115 0.33 -8.72 6.85
N PHE A 116 -0.92 -8.88 6.43
CA PHE A 116 -2.04 -9.20 7.32
C PHE A 116 -2.44 -10.65 7.13
N GLU A 117 -2.42 -11.42 8.21
CA GLU A 117 -2.79 -12.83 8.23
C GLU A 117 -4.22 -13.05 8.72
N SER A 118 -4.92 -14.01 8.11
CA SER A 118 -6.21 -14.49 8.59
C SER A 118 -6.49 -15.89 8.08
N ARG A 119 -7.06 -16.72 8.95
CA ARG A 119 -7.60 -18.04 8.58
C ARG A 119 -9.01 -17.93 7.98
N ALA A 120 -9.69 -16.81 8.17
CA ALA A 120 -11.10 -16.63 7.79
C ALA A 120 -11.27 -15.90 6.45
N LEU A 121 -10.23 -15.22 5.97
CA LEU A 121 -10.28 -14.43 4.74
C LEU A 121 -9.59 -15.14 3.58
N PRO A 122 -10.09 -15.00 2.35
CA PRO A 122 -9.45 -15.56 1.17
C PRO A 122 -8.08 -14.91 0.95
N LYS A 123 -7.12 -15.73 0.55
CA LYS A 123 -5.75 -15.30 0.24
C LYS A 123 -5.62 -14.89 -1.22
N GLY A 124 -4.82 -13.85 -1.46
CA GLY A 124 -4.46 -13.37 -2.79
C GLY A 124 -2.99 -13.62 -3.11
N TYR A 125 -2.33 -12.62 -3.68
CA TYR A 125 -0.87 -12.64 -3.80
C TYR A 125 -0.22 -12.72 -2.42
N ASP A 126 1.00 -13.27 -2.39
CA ASP A 126 1.81 -13.44 -1.18
C ASP A 126 1.21 -14.38 -0.12
N ASP A 127 0.25 -15.23 -0.50
CA ASP A 127 -0.43 -16.17 0.39
C ASP A 127 -1.02 -15.52 1.66
N CYS A 128 -1.56 -14.31 1.50
CA CYS A 128 -2.23 -13.57 2.58
C CYS A 128 -3.49 -12.84 2.09
N PRO A 129 -4.40 -12.47 3.00
CA PRO A 129 -5.55 -11.61 2.69
C PRO A 129 -5.17 -10.31 1.96
N PHE A 130 -4.21 -9.55 2.51
CA PHE A 130 -3.68 -8.34 1.92
C PHE A 130 -2.36 -7.91 2.56
N PHE A 131 -1.62 -7.08 1.84
CA PHE A 131 -0.35 -6.51 2.28
C PHE A 131 -0.13 -5.16 1.60
N PHE A 132 0.94 -4.48 1.97
CA PHE A 132 1.46 -3.32 1.24
C PHE A 132 2.95 -3.13 1.53
N TRP A 133 3.62 -2.43 0.64
CA TRP A 133 5.00 -1.96 0.80
C TRP A 133 5.04 -0.44 0.88
N PHE A 134 5.93 0.09 1.69
CA PHE A 134 6.28 1.51 1.72
C PHE A 134 7.76 1.67 2.04
N ASN A 135 8.30 2.85 1.80
CA ASN A 135 9.66 3.20 2.20
C ASN A 135 9.61 4.30 3.27
N THR A 136 10.32 4.12 4.39
CA THR A 136 10.24 5.02 5.54
C THR A 136 10.67 6.46 5.21
N SER A 137 11.58 6.64 4.26
CA SER A 137 12.07 7.96 3.85
C SER A 137 11.02 8.81 3.12
N PHE A 138 9.95 8.19 2.62
CA PHE A 138 8.84 8.89 1.96
C PHE A 138 7.62 9.08 2.87
N ILE A 139 7.73 8.68 4.14
CA ILE A 139 6.68 8.98 5.12
C ILE A 139 6.71 10.48 5.44
N GLU A 140 5.54 11.09 5.54
CA GLU A 140 5.37 12.48 5.95
C GLU A 140 4.40 12.52 7.15
N ASN A 141 4.56 13.49 8.05
CA ASN A 141 3.68 13.70 9.21
C ASN A 141 3.49 12.45 10.11
N ASN A 142 4.47 11.53 10.10
CA ASN A 142 4.45 10.27 10.84
C ASN A 142 3.16 9.46 10.65
N ARG A 143 2.60 9.51 9.43
CA ARG A 143 1.35 8.84 9.06
C ARG A 143 1.39 8.33 7.63
N LEU A 144 0.95 7.10 7.41
CA LEU A 144 0.68 6.52 6.10
C LEU A 144 -0.79 6.11 6.04
N TYR A 145 -1.56 6.66 5.12
CA TYR A 145 -2.97 6.29 4.91
C TYR A 145 -3.14 5.68 3.53
N LEU A 146 -3.62 4.44 3.46
CA LEU A 146 -3.81 3.67 2.24
C LEU A 146 -5.29 3.27 2.09
N PRO A 147 -6.04 3.86 1.15
CA PRO A 147 -7.40 3.41 0.84
C PRO A 147 -7.38 2.02 0.18
N ARG A 148 -8.54 1.36 0.09
CA ARG A 148 -8.70 0.01 -0.51
C ARG A 148 -7.93 -0.18 -1.82
N ASN A 149 -8.00 0.80 -2.71
CA ASN A 149 -7.41 0.71 -4.05
C ASN A 149 -5.88 0.85 -4.03
N GLU A 150 -5.28 1.22 -2.90
CA GLU A 150 -3.84 1.30 -2.68
C GLU A 150 -3.26 0.12 -1.88
N LEU A 151 -4.10 -0.87 -1.56
CA LEU A 151 -3.70 -2.08 -0.84
C LEU A 151 -3.56 -3.26 -1.81
N ASP A 152 -2.52 -4.08 -1.64
CA ASP A 152 -2.28 -5.25 -2.47
C ASP A 152 -3.24 -6.37 -2.08
N ASN A 153 -3.98 -6.89 -3.08
CA ASN A 153 -5.16 -7.75 -3.01
C ASN A 153 -6.52 -7.01 -2.93
N PRO A 154 -6.80 -6.08 -1.98
CA PRO A 154 -8.09 -5.38 -1.90
C PRO A 154 -8.43 -4.50 -3.10
N HIS A 155 -7.43 -4.04 -3.86
CA HIS A 155 -7.64 -3.29 -5.10
C HIS A 155 -8.41 -4.08 -6.18
N LYS A 156 -8.48 -5.41 -6.08
CA LYS A 156 -9.16 -6.24 -7.08
C LYS A 156 -10.67 -6.24 -6.84
N SER A 157 -11.46 -5.90 -7.86
CA SER A 157 -12.93 -5.83 -7.76
C SER A 157 -13.60 -7.09 -7.21
N LYS A 158 -13.03 -8.28 -7.46
CA LYS A 158 -13.52 -9.55 -6.92
C LYS A 158 -13.54 -9.62 -5.38
N THR A 159 -12.77 -8.78 -4.69
CA THR A 159 -12.69 -8.77 -3.22
C THR A 159 -13.59 -7.71 -2.58
N TRP A 160 -14.31 -6.89 -3.36
CA TRP A 160 -15.06 -5.74 -2.84
C TRP A 160 -16.33 -6.10 -2.06
N LYS A 161 -16.77 -7.36 -2.10
CA LYS A 161 -17.78 -7.89 -1.18
C LYS A 161 -17.27 -8.03 0.27
N ILE A 162 -15.94 -8.08 0.43
CA ILE A 162 -15.25 -8.21 1.73
C ILE A 162 -14.68 -6.86 2.15
N TYR A 163 -14.00 -6.18 1.22
CA TYR A 163 -13.38 -4.86 1.45
C TYR A 163 -14.25 -3.78 0.83
N SER A 164 -15.02 -3.09 1.67
CA SER A 164 -15.92 -2.01 1.25
C SER A 164 -15.12 -0.84 0.62
N GLU A 165 -15.81 0.08 -0.03
CA GLU A 165 -15.17 1.28 -0.59
C GLU A 165 -14.52 2.17 0.48
N LYS A 166 -15.01 2.11 1.73
CA LYS A 166 -14.45 2.81 2.89
C LYS A 166 -13.33 2.04 3.58
N PHE A 167 -12.98 0.84 3.10
CA PHE A 167 -11.89 0.06 3.66
C PHE A 167 -10.56 0.78 3.43
N ALA A 168 -9.79 0.97 4.49
CA ALA A 168 -8.49 1.62 4.45
C ALA A 168 -7.63 1.14 5.61
N VAL A 169 -6.31 1.26 5.45
CA VAL A 169 -5.35 1.06 6.53
C VAL A 169 -4.58 2.34 6.73
N GLU A 170 -4.48 2.75 7.99
CA GLU A 170 -3.61 3.82 8.43
C GLU A 170 -2.53 3.25 9.34
N VAL A 171 -1.28 3.65 9.11
CA VAL A 171 -0.15 3.35 9.98
C VAL A 171 0.31 4.65 10.59
N ASN A 172 0.33 4.69 11.93
CA ASN A 172 0.83 5.82 12.69
C ASN A 172 2.20 5.48 13.25
N PHE A 173 3.14 6.39 13.09
CA PHE A 173 4.55 6.20 13.48
C PHE A 173 4.94 7.11 14.64
N THR A 174 6.02 6.73 15.33
CA THR A 174 6.77 7.59 16.24
C THR A 174 8.25 7.57 15.86
N GLU A 175 8.96 8.63 16.21
CA GLU A 175 10.43 8.62 16.17
C GLU A 175 10.97 7.62 17.24
N PRO A 176 12.17 7.05 17.03
CA PRO A 176 12.76 6.02 17.90
C PRO A 176 12.94 6.39 19.37
#